data_AF-A0AAU5HHL9-F1
#
_entry.id   AF-A0AAU5HHL9-F1
#
_cell.length_a   1.000
_cell.length_b   1.000
_cell.length_c   1.000
_cell.angle_alpha   90.00
_cell.angle_beta   90.00
_cell.angle_gamma   90.00
#
_symmetry.space_group_name_H-M   'P 1'
#
loop_
_entity.id
_entity.type
_entity.pdbx_description
1 polymer ?
#
loop_
_entity_poly.entity_id
_entity_poly.type
_entity_poly.pdbx_seq_one_letter_code
_entity_poly.pdbx_strand_id
1 'polypeptide(L)'
;MPTLSTDVRVWKVNRVKSKRAPYQLRWKVAGNIKTASFATVALAESRRSELWQAMRRGEGFDVESGLPESELRAAAAKQKAAAEECKPDPSWWDFSREYMAIRWRGTAAKTREGIADSLATVALAMLGEDAKAPTQEDARLALRWAVVPANRDEEPPSELEDACAWLSAHSLPLSSFLNPKVVREVQHRLSFKLDDTPAAGETYKRRRRGFNTAMEFAIASGYLEVNPLAGVKRTTPKGDGKVDRRVLVNPTQGTQLLIAVSYVGSVHRNRGRRLVAFFAVLLYAALRPAEAVGLREVDCHLPEKGWGTLTLRETRPVSGKKWTDSGQRHDKRGLKAREADTDRPVPIPPLLVAMLRAHLEEFGTAKDGRLFPNERGDVLGTSSYWRVWQEARPIALPPDKVASPLAHRPYDLRHTCITNWLNAGVPVAEVARRAGNSPEVIHRRYEGCIDGHEELNNKKIEKAMGWQTSD
;
A
#
# COMPACT_ATOMS: atom_id res chain seq x y z
N MET A 1 -3.24 48.91 5.66
CA MET A 1 -2.06 49.71 5.31
C MET A 1 -1.74 50.60 6.49
N PRO A 2 -0.51 50.66 6.99
CA PRO A 2 -0.15 51.54 8.10
C PRO A 2 -0.41 53.00 7.70
N THR A 3 -0.98 53.78 8.61
CA THR A 3 -1.23 55.22 8.38
C THR A 3 0.01 55.98 8.81
N LEU A 4 0.80 56.46 7.85
CA LEU A 4 2.07 57.11 8.12
C LEU A 4 1.89 58.63 8.23
N SER A 5 2.58 59.26 9.20
CA SER A 5 2.62 60.70 9.38
C SER A 5 4.04 61.20 9.69
N THR A 6 4.37 62.38 9.16
CA THR A 6 5.63 63.08 9.42
C THR A 6 5.51 64.14 10.53
N ASP A 7 4.30 64.36 11.07
CA ASP A 7 4.10 65.19 12.27
C ASP A 7 4.54 64.42 13.53
N VAL A 8 5.84 64.47 13.80
CA VAL A 8 6.47 63.78 14.92
C VAL A 8 7.17 64.76 15.83
N ARG A 9 7.00 64.63 17.14
CA ARG A 9 7.75 65.39 18.15
C ARG A 9 8.30 64.46 19.22
N VAL A 10 9.62 64.38 19.32
CA VAL A 10 10.32 63.57 20.32
C VAL A 10 10.75 64.46 21.50
N TRP A 11 10.33 64.09 22.72
CA TRP A 11 10.66 64.85 23.93
C TRP A 11 11.99 64.40 24.56
N LYS A 12 12.47 65.15 25.57
CA LYS A 12 13.63 64.75 26.39
C LYS A 12 13.26 63.55 27.28
N VAL A 13 14.25 62.74 27.63
CA VAL A 13 14.08 61.63 28.58
C VAL A 13 13.76 62.18 29.96
N ASN A 14 12.71 61.66 30.60
CA ASN A 14 12.28 62.05 31.94
C ASN A 14 12.41 60.88 32.92
N ARG A 15 12.63 61.19 34.20
CA ARG A 15 12.66 60.17 35.25
C ARG A 15 11.26 59.95 35.83
N VAL A 16 10.84 58.70 35.92
CA VAL A 16 9.53 58.27 36.45
C VAL A 16 9.74 57.38 37.67
N LYS A 17 8.75 57.35 38.58
CA LYS A 17 8.75 56.47 39.76
C LYS A 17 8.55 55.00 39.35
N SER A 18 9.62 54.34 38.91
CA SER A 18 9.67 52.90 38.60
C SER A 18 10.99 52.30 39.07
N LYS A 19 10.94 51.15 39.76
CA LYS A 19 12.16 50.46 40.24
C LYS A 19 12.92 49.72 39.13
N ARG A 20 12.25 49.29 38.06
CA ARG A 20 12.84 48.47 36.98
C ARG A 20 13.20 49.28 35.72
N ALA A 21 12.43 50.33 35.41
CA ALA A 21 12.63 51.16 34.22
C ALA A 21 12.34 52.63 34.53
N PRO A 22 13.25 53.32 35.25
CA PRO A 22 13.01 54.68 35.74
C PRO A 22 13.13 55.77 34.66
N TYR A 23 13.63 55.47 33.46
CA TYR A 23 13.85 56.47 32.41
C TYR A 23 12.81 56.33 31.30
N GLN A 24 11.93 57.32 31.15
CA GLN A 24 10.84 57.31 30.19
C GLN A 24 11.11 58.28 29.04
N LEU A 25 11.03 57.77 27.82
CA LEU A 25 10.98 58.52 26.59
C LEU A 25 9.53 58.66 26.13
N ARG A 26 9.16 59.87 25.71
CA ARG A 26 7.84 60.15 25.14
C ARG A 26 8.05 60.75 23.75
N TRP A 27 7.15 60.43 22.82
CA TRP A 27 7.06 61.12 21.54
C TRP A 27 5.61 61.18 21.07
N LYS A 28 5.30 62.15 20.21
CA LYS A 28 3.99 62.37 19.62
C LYS A 28 4.05 62.05 18.13
N VAL A 29 3.05 61.33 17.62
CA VAL A 29 2.86 61.07 16.18
C VAL A 29 1.42 61.44 15.82
N ALA A 30 1.22 62.44 14.96
CA ALA A 30 -0.10 62.88 14.47
C ALA A 30 -1.18 63.04 15.57
N GLY A 31 -0.83 63.63 16.71
CA GLY A 31 -1.75 63.76 17.85
C GLY A 31 -1.52 62.76 18.98
N ASN A 32 -1.08 61.54 18.66
CA ASN A 32 -1.01 60.42 19.61
C ASN A 32 0.31 60.39 20.38
N ILE A 33 0.22 60.34 21.71
CA ILE A 33 1.38 60.24 22.59
C ILE A 33 1.77 58.76 22.76
N LYS A 34 3.04 58.47 22.51
CA LYS A 34 3.66 57.15 22.71
C LYS A 34 4.74 57.26 23.77
N THR A 35 4.90 56.19 24.54
CA THR A 35 5.82 56.16 25.68
C THR A 35 6.60 54.85 25.71
N ALA A 36 7.90 54.92 25.98
CA ALA A 36 8.74 53.76 26.24
C ALA A 36 9.61 54.01 27.48
N SER A 37 9.77 52.99 28.32
CA SER A 37 10.52 53.08 29.57
C SER A 37 11.74 52.15 29.54
N PHE A 38 12.87 52.62 30.03
CA PHE A 38 14.17 51.95 29.96
C PHE A 38 14.85 51.88 31.33
N ALA A 39 15.71 50.88 31.52
CA ALA A 39 16.46 50.67 32.76
C ALA A 39 17.55 51.72 33.00
N THR A 40 18.17 52.26 31.94
CA THR A 40 19.26 53.24 32.02
C THR A 40 19.00 54.47 31.15
N VAL A 41 19.60 55.62 31.50
CA VAL A 41 19.52 56.86 30.69
C VAL A 41 20.08 56.62 29.30
N ALA A 42 21.20 55.89 29.20
CA ALA A 42 21.89 55.64 27.94
C ALA A 42 21.01 54.91 26.92
N LEU A 43 20.23 53.91 27.35
CA LEU A 43 19.28 53.20 26.48
C LEU A 43 18.15 54.13 26.01
N ALA A 44 17.63 54.97 26.91
CA ALA A 44 16.58 55.93 26.57
C ALA A 44 17.06 57.02 25.60
N GLU A 45 18.28 57.55 25.78
CA GLU A 45 18.89 58.53 24.87
C GLU A 45 19.31 57.91 23.53
N SER A 46 19.80 56.66 23.52
CA SER A 46 20.05 55.92 22.28
C SER A 46 18.77 55.81 21.46
N ARG A 47 17.67 55.36 22.09
CA ARG A 47 16.37 55.25 21.42
C ARG A 47 15.85 56.61 20.95
N ARG A 48 16.03 57.66 21.76
CA ARG A 48 15.68 59.03 21.38
C ARG A 48 16.45 59.48 20.15
N SER A 49 17.74 59.19 20.08
CA SER A 49 18.59 59.49 18.93
C SER A 49 18.13 58.75 17.67
N GLU A 50 17.78 57.46 17.78
CA GLU A 50 17.24 56.66 16.66
C GLU A 50 15.96 57.29 16.07
N LEU A 51 14.97 57.61 16.92
CA LEU A 51 13.73 58.25 16.48
C LEU A 51 14.01 59.63 15.86
N TRP A 52 14.95 60.38 16.43
CA TRP A 52 15.31 61.69 15.92
C TRP A 52 16.06 61.64 14.57
N GLN A 53 16.88 60.61 14.36
CA GLN A 53 17.52 60.36 13.07
C GLN A 53 16.50 59.94 12.01
N ALA A 54 15.53 59.09 12.36
CA ALA A 54 14.43 58.72 11.46
C ALA A 54 13.59 59.96 11.06
N MET A 55 13.29 60.85 12.01
CA MET A 55 12.66 62.15 11.71
C MET A 55 13.50 63.00 10.76
N ARG A 56 14.82 63.11 10.98
CA ARG A 56 15.73 63.89 10.12
C ARG A 56 15.81 63.35 8.70
N ARG A 57 15.64 62.03 8.52
CA ARG A 57 15.60 61.37 7.20
C ARG A 57 14.24 61.54 6.49
N GLY A 58 13.27 62.20 7.13
CA GLY A 58 11.94 62.40 6.57
C GLY A 58 11.08 61.14 6.56
N GLU A 59 11.41 60.14 7.39
CA GLU A 59 10.64 58.90 7.46
C GLU A 59 9.25 59.14 8.07
N GLY A 60 8.23 58.53 7.48
CA GLY A 60 6.89 58.51 8.07
C GLY A 60 6.83 57.60 9.30
N PHE A 61 6.11 58.02 10.33
CA PHE A 61 5.86 57.23 11.53
C PHE A 61 4.42 56.74 11.49
N ASP A 62 4.22 55.47 11.81
CA ASP A 62 2.87 54.91 11.89
C ASP A 62 2.10 55.46 13.09
N VAL A 63 0.88 55.93 12.84
CA VAL A 63 0.05 56.62 13.83
C VAL A 63 -0.40 55.69 14.98
N GLU A 64 -0.52 54.40 14.71
CA GLU A 64 -0.97 53.39 15.67
C GLU A 64 0.17 52.85 16.54
N SER A 65 1.27 52.42 15.96
CA SER A 65 2.43 51.87 16.68
C SER A 65 3.38 52.96 17.18
N GLY A 66 3.46 54.09 16.48
CA GLY A 66 4.41 55.17 16.76
C GLY A 66 5.83 54.87 16.28
N LEU A 67 6.04 53.83 15.48
CA LEU A 67 7.36 53.42 15.00
C LEU A 67 7.67 54.00 13.61
N PRO A 68 8.94 54.26 13.29
CA PRO A 68 9.36 54.63 11.93
C PRO A 68 9.05 53.54 10.92
N GLU A 69 8.79 53.93 9.68
CA GLU A 69 8.53 53.02 8.56
C GLU A 69 9.65 52.00 8.34
N SER A 70 10.92 52.38 8.55
CA SER A 70 12.07 51.48 8.43
C SER A 70 12.04 50.34 9.45
N GLU A 71 11.59 50.59 10.67
CA GLU A 71 11.44 49.56 11.71
C GLU A 71 10.26 48.64 11.44
N LEU A 72 9.16 49.18 10.91
CA LEU A 72 8.03 48.37 10.47
C LEU A 72 8.42 47.45 9.32
N ARG A 73 9.20 47.94 8.35
CA ARG A 73 9.75 47.13 7.27
C ARG A 73 10.71 46.07 7.78
N ALA A 74 11.58 46.40 8.74
CA ALA A 74 12.51 45.44 9.34
C ALA A 74 11.79 44.35 10.16
N ALA A 75 10.72 44.71 10.90
CA ALA A 75 9.89 43.76 11.63
C ALA A 75 9.12 42.83 10.68
N ALA A 76 8.53 43.38 9.62
CA ALA A 76 7.86 42.60 8.58
C ALA A 76 8.85 41.68 7.85
N ALA A 77 10.07 42.14 7.55
CA ALA A 77 11.11 41.32 6.93
C ALA A 77 11.58 40.18 7.86
N LYS A 78 11.72 40.43 9.17
CA LYS A 78 12.04 39.38 10.16
C LYS A 78 10.91 38.35 10.29
N GLN A 79 9.65 38.79 10.27
CA GLN A 79 8.50 37.88 10.28
C GLN A 79 8.42 37.06 8.99
N LYS A 80 8.74 37.66 7.84
CA LYS A 80 8.77 36.98 6.55
C LYS A 80 9.92 35.97 6.46
N ALA A 81 11.11 36.32 6.93
CA ALA A 81 12.26 35.41 7.00
C ALA A 81 12.01 34.22 7.96
N ALA A 82 11.38 34.47 9.12
CA ALA A 82 11.00 33.39 10.04
C ALA A 82 9.91 32.46 9.47
N ALA A 83 9.03 32.98 8.60
CA ALA A 83 8.02 32.19 7.89
C ALA A 83 8.61 31.40 6.70
N GLU A 84 9.64 31.93 6.03
CA GLU A 84 10.37 31.25 4.94
C GLU A 84 11.31 30.14 5.45
N GLU A 85 11.76 30.20 6.72
CA GLU A 85 12.57 29.14 7.36
C GLU A 85 11.77 27.97 7.96
N CYS A 86 10.47 28.14 8.20
CA CYS A 86 9.62 27.05 8.72
C CYS A 86 9.28 26.09 7.58
N LYS A 87 9.98 24.94 7.53
CA LYS A 87 9.59 23.82 6.66
C LYS A 87 8.08 23.56 6.82
N PRO A 88 7.31 23.42 5.72
CA PRO A 88 5.92 23.02 5.81
C PRO A 88 5.80 21.71 6.58
N ASP A 89 5.02 21.71 7.66
CA ASP A 89 4.82 20.55 8.53
C ASP A 89 3.35 20.11 8.46
N PRO A 90 2.96 19.38 7.41
CA PRO A 90 1.56 18.99 7.21
C PRO A 90 1.10 18.00 8.29
N SER A 91 -0.20 18.04 8.59
CA SER A 91 -0.84 16.99 9.39
C SER A 91 -0.72 15.64 8.69
N TRP A 92 -0.77 14.53 9.45
CA TRP A 92 -0.80 13.19 8.86
C TRP A 92 -1.96 13.01 7.86
N TRP A 93 -3.09 13.67 8.12
CA TRP A 93 -4.25 13.72 7.24
C TRP A 93 -3.91 14.36 5.89
N ASP A 94 -3.40 15.58 5.89
CA ASP A 94 -3.09 16.32 4.67
C ASP A 94 -1.97 15.67 3.88
N PHE A 95 -0.91 15.25 4.58
CA PHE A 95 0.21 14.51 3.99
C PHE A 95 -0.26 13.24 3.28
N SER A 96 -1.14 12.46 3.93
CA SER A 96 -1.65 11.21 3.35
C SER A 96 -2.43 11.46 2.06
N ARG A 97 -3.22 12.54 2.00
CA ARG A 97 -3.99 12.96 0.82
C ARG A 97 -3.07 13.43 -0.31
N GLU A 98 -2.09 14.28 -0.01
CA GLU A 98 -1.10 14.80 -0.96
C GLU A 98 -0.31 13.65 -1.59
N TYR A 99 0.26 12.79 -0.75
CA TYR A 99 1.05 11.64 -1.17
C TYR A 99 0.25 10.70 -2.07
N MET A 100 -1.01 10.41 -1.71
CA MET A 100 -1.87 9.55 -2.52
C MET A 100 -2.28 10.21 -3.83
N ALA A 101 -2.53 11.53 -3.86
CA ALA A 101 -2.84 12.25 -5.09
C ALA A 101 -1.71 12.17 -6.13
N ILE A 102 -0.46 12.35 -5.71
CA ILE A 102 0.73 12.24 -6.58
C ILE A 102 0.90 10.79 -7.04
N ARG A 103 0.78 9.84 -6.12
CA ARG A 103 1.06 8.43 -6.39
C ARG A 103 -0.05 7.71 -7.16
N TRP A 104 -1.27 8.27 -7.18
CA TRP A 104 -2.46 7.63 -7.76
C TRP A 104 -2.25 7.23 -9.22
N ARG A 105 -1.85 8.18 -10.08
CA ARG A 105 -1.74 7.96 -11.54
C ARG A 105 -0.71 6.89 -11.91
N GLY A 106 0.39 6.78 -11.16
CA GLY A 106 1.49 5.85 -11.44
C GLY A 106 1.36 4.46 -10.81
N THR A 107 0.36 4.23 -9.97
CA THR A 107 0.26 3.02 -9.14
C THR A 107 -0.97 2.21 -9.53
N ALA A 108 -0.86 0.89 -9.66
CA ALA A 108 -2.03 0.05 -9.94
C ALA A 108 -2.94 -0.14 -8.70
N ALA A 109 -4.24 -0.32 -8.94
CA ALA A 109 -5.30 -0.26 -7.94
C ALA A 109 -5.07 -1.12 -6.68
N LYS A 110 -4.54 -2.34 -6.85
CA LYS A 110 -4.29 -3.22 -5.69
C LYS A 110 -3.21 -2.66 -4.76
N THR A 111 -2.23 -1.96 -5.32
CA THR A 111 -1.21 -1.28 -4.54
C THR A 111 -1.75 0.01 -3.93
N ARG A 112 -2.63 0.76 -4.62
CA ARG A 112 -3.33 1.90 -4.02
C ARG A 112 -4.11 1.49 -2.77
N GLU A 113 -4.87 0.41 -2.86
CA GLU A 113 -5.61 -0.17 -1.72
C GLU A 113 -4.66 -0.57 -0.57
N GLY A 114 -3.52 -1.20 -0.90
CA GLY A 114 -2.51 -1.59 0.09
C GLY A 114 -1.83 -0.40 0.77
N ILE A 115 -1.54 0.67 0.04
CA ILE A 115 -0.97 1.91 0.59
C ILE A 115 -2.00 2.58 1.50
N ALA A 116 -3.25 2.72 1.05
CA ALA A 116 -4.31 3.31 1.87
C ALA A 116 -4.57 2.53 3.17
N ASP A 117 -4.55 1.19 3.13
CA ASP A 117 -4.61 0.36 4.35
C ASP A 117 -3.42 0.64 5.29
N SER A 118 -2.23 0.88 4.73
CA SER A 118 -1.04 1.23 5.49
C SER A 118 -1.18 2.60 6.14
N LEU A 119 -1.58 3.63 5.38
CA LEU A 119 -1.77 4.98 5.88
C LEU A 119 -2.86 5.02 6.98
N ALA A 120 -3.96 4.32 6.76
CA ALA A 120 -5.07 4.21 7.72
C ALA A 120 -4.66 3.51 9.01
N THR A 121 -3.77 2.52 8.91
CA THR A 121 -3.21 1.87 10.09
C THR A 121 -2.33 2.82 10.90
N VAL A 122 -1.56 3.67 10.22
CA VAL A 122 -0.67 4.64 10.89
C VAL A 122 -1.44 5.83 11.44
N ALA A 123 -2.56 6.22 10.83
CA ALA A 123 -3.40 7.29 11.34
C ALA A 123 -3.84 7.06 12.80
N LEU A 124 -4.10 5.81 13.20
CA LEU A 124 -4.43 5.47 14.58
C LEU A 124 -3.36 5.84 15.61
N ALA A 125 -2.11 5.90 15.18
CA ALA A 125 -0.97 6.32 16.00
C ALA A 125 -0.65 7.82 15.85
N MET A 126 -1.29 8.49 14.89
CA MET A 126 -1.12 9.91 14.56
C MET A 126 -2.38 10.71 14.91
N LEU A 127 -3.20 10.22 15.84
CA LEU A 127 -4.34 10.95 16.39
C LEU A 127 -3.86 11.81 17.56
N GLY A 128 -4.34 13.06 17.62
CA GLY A 128 -4.20 13.90 18.81
C GLY A 128 -5.05 13.38 19.98
N GLU A 129 -4.77 13.88 21.18
CA GLU A 129 -5.56 13.55 22.37
C GLU A 129 -6.80 14.47 22.42
N ASP A 130 -8.01 13.89 22.28
CA ASP A 130 -9.28 14.59 22.50
C ASP A 130 -10.37 13.63 23.02
N ALA A 131 -11.27 14.14 23.86
CA ALA A 131 -12.35 13.35 24.48
C ALA A 131 -13.41 12.84 23.47
N LYS A 132 -13.49 13.43 22.28
CA LYS A 132 -14.42 13.05 21.20
C LYS A 132 -13.74 12.33 20.03
N ALA A 133 -12.62 11.66 20.29
CA ALA A 133 -11.92 10.91 19.25
C ALA A 133 -12.82 9.82 18.63
N PRO A 134 -12.81 9.67 17.28
CA PRO A 134 -13.58 8.65 16.60
C PRO A 134 -13.09 7.25 16.98
N THR A 135 -13.93 6.23 16.77
CA THR A 135 -13.51 4.84 16.96
C THR A 135 -12.35 4.49 16.01
N GLN A 136 -11.55 3.48 16.38
CA GLN A 136 -10.44 3.05 15.51
C GLN A 136 -10.93 2.54 14.14
N GLU A 137 -12.14 1.99 14.07
CA GLU A 137 -12.74 1.54 12.81
C GLU A 137 -13.12 2.73 11.93
N ASP A 138 -13.81 3.72 12.51
CA ASP A 138 -14.25 4.93 11.80
C ASP A 138 -13.06 5.76 11.34
N ALA A 139 -12.04 5.94 12.19
CA ALA A 139 -10.82 6.66 11.83
C ALA A 139 -10.12 6.01 10.62
N ARG A 140 -10.08 4.67 10.56
CA ARG A 140 -9.52 3.94 9.42
C ARG A 140 -10.38 4.11 8.16
N LEU A 141 -11.69 3.99 8.28
CA LEU A 141 -12.62 4.12 7.16
C LEU A 141 -12.59 5.54 6.59
N ALA A 142 -12.61 6.55 7.45
CA ALA A 142 -12.50 7.96 7.13
C ALA A 142 -11.20 8.27 6.39
N LEU A 143 -10.03 7.85 6.90
CA LEU A 143 -8.78 8.08 6.18
C LEU A 143 -8.75 7.34 4.83
N ARG A 144 -9.21 6.09 4.76
CA ARG A 144 -9.25 5.33 3.49
C ARG A 144 -10.16 5.99 2.46
N TRP A 145 -11.22 6.66 2.89
CA TRP A 145 -12.09 7.44 2.02
C TRP A 145 -11.40 8.73 1.56
N ALA A 146 -10.79 9.49 2.49
CA ALA A 146 -10.21 10.80 2.21
C ALA A 146 -8.97 10.77 1.30
N VAL A 147 -8.21 9.67 1.31
CA VAL A 147 -7.00 9.53 0.47
C VAL A 147 -7.32 9.15 -0.97
N VAL A 148 -8.59 8.91 -1.32
CA VAL A 148 -9.01 8.70 -2.71
C VAL A 148 -9.14 10.07 -3.38
N PRO A 149 -8.33 10.41 -4.40
CA PRO A 149 -8.31 11.76 -4.98
C PRO A 149 -9.64 12.21 -5.59
N ALA A 150 -10.46 11.27 -6.07
CA ALA A 150 -11.79 11.57 -6.60
C ALA A 150 -12.73 12.14 -5.52
N ASN A 151 -12.50 11.79 -4.25
CA ASN A 151 -13.34 12.21 -3.14
C ASN A 151 -12.90 13.56 -2.53
N ARG A 152 -11.92 14.24 -3.14
CA ARG A 152 -11.32 15.46 -2.57
C ARG A 152 -12.36 16.56 -2.34
N ASP A 153 -13.29 16.68 -3.27
CA ASP A 153 -14.34 17.70 -3.32
C ASP A 153 -15.74 17.10 -3.10
N GLU A 154 -15.81 15.82 -2.71
CA GLU A 154 -17.07 15.14 -2.36
C GLU A 154 -17.33 15.26 -0.85
N GLU A 155 -18.61 15.24 -0.46
CA GLU A 155 -18.99 15.11 0.94
C GLU A 155 -18.75 13.67 1.44
N PRO A 156 -18.20 13.50 2.65
CA PRO A 156 -18.05 12.18 3.24
C PRO A 156 -19.43 11.54 3.44
N PRO A 157 -19.53 10.19 3.38
CA PRO A 157 -20.74 9.50 3.80
C PRO A 157 -21.15 9.94 5.21
N SER A 158 -22.46 10.03 5.49
CA SER A 158 -22.98 10.50 6.78
C SER A 158 -22.40 9.75 7.99
N GLU A 159 -22.12 8.45 7.84
CA GLU A 159 -21.49 7.63 8.88
C GLU A 159 -20.03 8.02 9.19
N LEU A 160 -19.34 8.73 8.29
CA LEU A 160 -17.92 9.07 8.37
C LEU A 160 -17.65 10.58 8.48
N GLU A 161 -18.69 11.42 8.42
CA GLU A 161 -18.56 12.87 8.41
C GLU A 161 -17.84 13.39 9.66
N ASP A 162 -18.32 13.00 10.84
CA ASP A 162 -17.71 13.36 12.13
C ASP A 162 -16.25 12.90 12.22
N ALA A 163 -15.97 11.67 11.76
CA ALA A 163 -14.61 11.11 11.79
C ALA A 163 -13.67 11.84 10.82
N CYS A 164 -14.14 12.24 9.64
CA CYS A 164 -13.34 13.02 8.68
C CYS A 164 -13.05 14.42 9.21
N ALA A 165 -14.07 15.10 9.77
CA ALA A 165 -13.92 16.42 10.37
C ALA A 165 -12.94 16.38 11.55
N TRP A 166 -13.07 15.38 12.43
CA TRP A 166 -12.18 15.21 13.57
C TRP A 166 -10.75 14.94 13.13
N LEU A 167 -10.52 14.01 12.19
CA LEU A 167 -9.18 13.69 11.68
C LEU A 167 -8.52 14.89 10.99
N SER A 168 -9.27 15.67 10.24
CA SER A 168 -8.73 16.87 9.58
C SER A 168 -8.26 17.92 10.59
N ALA A 169 -8.90 18.00 11.77
CA ALA A 169 -8.58 18.99 12.80
C ALA A 169 -7.53 18.50 13.83
N HIS A 170 -7.50 17.20 14.13
CA HIS A 170 -6.73 16.64 15.25
C HIS A 170 -5.66 15.63 14.84
N SER A 171 -5.36 15.49 13.55
CA SER A 171 -4.21 14.67 13.11
C SER A 171 -2.89 15.32 13.49
N LEU A 172 -1.99 14.54 14.07
CA LEU A 172 -0.66 15.00 14.46
C LEU A 172 0.17 15.44 13.22
N PRO A 173 1.01 16.47 13.36
CA PRO A 173 1.93 16.89 12.30
C PRO A 173 3.04 15.86 12.08
N LEU A 174 3.68 15.88 10.90
CA LEU A 174 4.81 14.99 10.58
C LEU A 174 6.00 15.15 11.52
N SER A 175 6.25 16.35 12.06
CA SER A 175 7.25 16.56 13.10
C SER A 175 7.05 15.69 14.35
N SER A 176 5.84 15.19 14.60
CA SER A 176 5.55 14.25 15.70
C SER A 176 6.34 12.94 15.58
N PHE A 177 6.85 12.58 14.39
CA PHE A 177 7.76 11.45 14.20
C PHE A 177 9.11 11.63 14.90
N LEU A 178 9.46 12.84 15.34
CA LEU A 178 10.62 13.08 16.20
C LEU A 178 10.42 12.55 17.62
N ASN A 179 9.16 12.35 18.05
CA ASN A 179 8.84 11.79 19.36
C ASN A 179 8.93 10.26 19.34
N PRO A 180 9.84 9.64 20.13
CA PRO A 180 9.98 8.19 20.18
C PRO A 180 8.70 7.44 20.59
N LYS A 181 7.80 8.07 21.36
CA LYS A 181 6.52 7.45 21.75
C LYS A 181 5.62 7.23 20.53
N VAL A 182 5.49 8.24 19.66
CA VAL A 182 4.71 8.15 18.41
C VAL A 182 5.30 7.08 17.50
N VAL A 183 6.63 7.05 17.35
CA VAL A 183 7.33 6.04 16.52
C VAL A 183 7.06 4.61 17.01
N ARG A 184 7.06 4.37 18.33
CA ARG A 184 6.73 3.06 18.92
C ARG A 184 5.27 2.69 18.70
N GLU A 185 4.35 3.65 18.83
CA GLU A 185 2.93 3.42 18.58
C GLU A 185 2.66 3.11 17.11
N VAL A 186 3.30 3.82 16.17
CA VAL A 186 3.26 3.48 14.73
C VAL A 186 3.78 2.06 14.50
N GLN A 187 4.90 1.69 15.10
CA GLN A 187 5.44 0.33 14.99
C GLN A 187 4.45 -0.72 15.53
N HIS A 188 3.80 -0.43 16.65
CA HIS A 188 2.78 -1.28 17.26
C HIS A 188 1.59 -1.45 16.31
N ARG A 189 0.98 -0.36 15.83
CA ARG A 189 -0.17 -0.40 14.90
C ARG A 189 0.14 -1.13 13.60
N LEU A 190 1.35 -1.01 13.08
CA LEU A 190 1.77 -1.79 11.90
C LEU A 190 1.84 -3.30 12.18
N SER A 191 2.17 -3.69 13.41
CA SER A 191 2.45 -5.07 13.83
C SER A 191 1.24 -5.84 14.36
N PHE A 192 0.22 -5.14 14.86
CA PHE A 192 -0.98 -5.72 15.47
C PHE A 192 -2.25 -5.40 14.68
N LYS A 193 -3.32 -6.14 14.95
CA LYS A 193 -4.68 -5.85 14.47
C LYS A 193 -5.39 -4.89 15.42
N LEU A 194 -6.65 -4.56 15.13
CA LEU A 194 -7.48 -3.71 16.00
C LEU A 194 -7.83 -4.38 17.34
N ASP A 195 -7.87 -5.71 17.36
CA ASP A 195 -8.09 -6.54 18.56
C ASP A 195 -6.79 -6.84 19.35
N ASP A 196 -5.72 -6.08 19.09
CA ASP A 196 -4.37 -6.26 19.64
C ASP A 196 -3.75 -7.66 19.43
N THR A 197 -4.32 -8.49 18.55
CA THR A 197 -3.68 -9.74 18.15
C THR A 197 -2.58 -9.51 17.11
N PRO A 198 -1.50 -10.32 17.08
CA PRO A 198 -0.44 -10.16 16.09
C PRO A 198 -0.96 -10.23 14.65
N ALA A 199 -0.56 -9.27 13.82
CA ALA A 199 -0.84 -9.32 12.39
C ALA A 199 0.01 -10.41 11.73
N ALA A 200 -0.56 -11.08 10.72
CA ALA A 200 0.17 -12.04 9.90
C ALA A 200 1.44 -11.40 9.30
N GLY A 201 2.53 -12.18 9.20
CA GLY A 201 3.83 -11.65 8.77
C GLY A 201 3.80 -10.91 7.43
N GLU A 202 3.01 -11.41 6.46
CA GLU A 202 2.85 -10.75 5.16
C GLU A 202 2.02 -9.46 5.25
N THR A 203 0.99 -9.42 6.11
CA THR A 203 0.20 -8.21 6.38
C THR A 203 1.08 -7.11 6.96
N TYR A 204 1.92 -7.43 7.95
CA TYR A 204 2.90 -6.49 8.48
C TYR A 204 3.87 -6.00 7.40
N LYS A 205 4.47 -6.90 6.61
CA LYS A 205 5.41 -6.52 5.53
C LYS A 205 4.75 -5.59 4.53
N ARG A 206 3.49 -5.84 4.17
CA ARG A 206 2.70 -4.97 3.28
C ARG A 206 2.50 -3.58 3.90
N ARG A 207 2.01 -3.52 5.14
CA ARG A 207 1.79 -2.26 5.87
C ARG A 207 3.07 -1.45 6.02
N ARG A 208 4.16 -2.10 6.44
CA ARG A 208 5.49 -1.50 6.59
C ARG A 208 6.02 -0.95 5.27
N ARG A 209 5.81 -1.68 4.15
CA ARG A 209 6.21 -1.21 2.82
C ARG A 209 5.44 0.03 2.39
N GLY A 210 4.11 0.04 2.58
CA GLY A 210 3.28 1.21 2.28
C GLY A 210 3.73 2.45 3.06
N PHE A 211 3.98 2.29 4.37
CA PHE A 211 4.53 3.35 5.21
C PHE A 211 5.91 3.82 4.75
N ASN A 212 6.87 2.92 4.48
CA ASN A 212 8.21 3.30 4.04
C ASN A 212 8.19 4.15 2.78
N THR A 213 7.38 3.76 1.79
CA THR A 213 7.27 4.55 0.57
C THR A 213 6.63 5.91 0.78
N ALA A 214 5.78 6.06 1.81
CA ALA A 214 5.26 7.38 2.20
C ALA A 214 6.38 8.21 2.84
N MET A 215 7.19 7.61 3.72
CA MET A 215 8.33 8.31 4.34
C MET A 215 9.40 8.70 3.32
N GLU A 216 9.67 7.89 2.30
CA GLU A 216 10.55 8.26 1.17
C GLU A 216 10.03 9.50 0.45
N PHE A 217 8.72 9.59 0.22
CA PHE A 217 8.09 10.79 -0.33
C PHE A 217 8.20 11.99 0.62
N ALA A 218 7.93 11.82 1.91
CA ALA A 218 8.09 12.88 2.91
C ALA A 218 9.52 13.44 2.95
N ILE A 219 10.53 12.58 2.76
CA ILE A 219 11.94 12.99 2.70
C ILE A 219 12.23 13.73 1.40
N ALA A 220 11.76 13.21 0.26
CA ALA A 220 11.93 13.85 -1.05
C ALA A 220 11.26 15.24 -1.11
N SER A 221 10.13 15.42 -0.42
CA SER A 221 9.42 16.70 -0.30
C SER A 221 10.00 17.63 0.77
N GLY A 222 11.04 17.19 1.51
CA GLY A 222 11.70 17.99 2.54
C GLY A 222 10.95 18.10 3.87
N TYR A 223 9.85 17.36 4.06
CA TYR A 223 9.08 17.33 5.31
C TYR A 223 9.82 16.57 6.43
N LEU A 224 10.58 15.52 6.07
CA LEU A 224 11.38 14.73 7.00
C LEU A 224 12.82 14.60 6.50
N GLU A 225 13.77 14.41 7.40
CA GLU A 225 15.18 14.21 7.01
C GLU A 225 15.54 12.72 6.93
N VAL A 226 14.94 11.90 7.79
CA VAL A 226 15.23 10.48 7.91
C VAL A 226 13.94 9.70 8.13
N ASN A 227 13.89 8.46 7.64
CA ASN A 227 12.76 7.57 7.90
C ASN A 227 12.72 7.21 9.41
N PRO A 228 11.63 7.52 10.13
CA PRO A 228 11.55 7.36 11.59
C PRO A 228 11.68 5.91 12.06
N LEU A 229 11.46 4.95 11.17
CA LEU A 229 11.57 3.52 11.48
C LEU A 229 12.82 2.86 10.87
N ALA A 230 13.81 3.63 10.38
CA ALA A 230 15.03 3.09 9.80
C ALA A 230 15.85 2.23 10.79
N GLY A 231 15.95 2.68 12.05
CA GLY A 231 16.66 1.95 13.12
C GLY A 231 15.84 0.88 13.84
N VAL A 232 14.54 0.80 13.55
CA VAL A 232 13.60 -0.04 14.30
C VAL A 232 13.49 -1.41 13.66
N LYS A 233 14.33 -2.35 14.13
CA LYS A 233 14.30 -3.75 13.70
C LYS A 233 13.22 -4.52 14.46
N ARG A 234 12.31 -5.16 13.74
CA ARG A 234 11.39 -6.15 14.33
C ARG A 234 12.12 -7.48 14.48
N THR A 235 12.12 -8.05 15.66
CA THR A 235 12.52 -9.44 15.93
C THR A 235 11.39 -10.37 15.50
N THR A 236 11.13 -10.49 14.19
CA THR A 236 10.22 -11.53 13.68
C THR A 236 11.06 -12.71 13.18
N PRO A 237 10.69 -13.96 13.48
CA PRO A 237 11.20 -15.10 12.73
C PRO A 237 10.97 -14.84 11.25
N LYS A 238 12.04 -14.79 10.46
CA LYS A 238 11.93 -14.77 9.01
C LYS A 238 11.28 -16.09 8.60
N GLY A 239 9.98 -16.07 8.31
CA GLY A 239 9.41 -17.12 7.47
C GLY A 239 10.19 -17.12 6.16
N ASP A 240 10.86 -18.23 5.85
CA ASP A 240 11.76 -18.38 4.70
C ASP A 240 11.03 -18.25 3.35
N GLY A 241 9.70 -18.27 3.36
CA GLY A 241 8.86 -18.17 2.17
C GLY A 241 8.86 -19.45 1.34
N LYS A 242 9.37 -20.56 1.89
CA LYS A 242 9.34 -21.89 1.28
C LYS A 242 7.93 -22.45 1.29
N VAL A 243 7.66 -23.31 0.32
CA VAL A 243 6.42 -24.05 0.24
C VAL A 243 6.44 -25.14 1.31
N ASP A 244 5.39 -25.17 2.14
CA ASP A 244 5.16 -26.25 3.08
C ASP A 244 4.70 -27.50 2.32
N ARG A 245 5.49 -28.57 2.36
CA ARG A 245 5.20 -29.83 1.66
C ARG A 245 3.84 -30.43 2.02
N ARG A 246 3.33 -30.17 3.23
CA ARG A 246 2.05 -30.70 3.71
C ARG A 246 0.84 -30.18 2.94
N VAL A 247 1.00 -29.10 2.16
CA VAL A 247 -0.08 -28.56 1.32
C VAL A 247 -0.21 -29.28 -0.02
N LEU A 248 0.84 -30.01 -0.43
CA LEU A 248 0.96 -30.63 -1.76
C LEU A 248 0.15 -31.91 -1.85
N VAL A 249 -0.50 -32.13 -2.99
CA VAL A 249 -1.30 -33.32 -3.25
C VAL A 249 -0.56 -34.31 -4.14
N ASN A 250 -0.74 -35.60 -3.89
CA ASN A 250 -0.29 -36.64 -4.83
C ASN A 250 -1.27 -36.77 -6.02
N PRO A 251 -0.92 -37.55 -7.08
CA PRO A 251 -1.76 -37.69 -8.27
C PRO A 251 -3.19 -38.20 -7.98
N THR A 252 -3.33 -39.14 -7.05
CA THR A 252 -4.63 -39.71 -6.64
C THR A 252 -5.48 -38.65 -5.94
N GLN A 253 -4.92 -37.94 -4.96
CA GLN A 253 -5.60 -36.88 -4.22
C GLN A 253 -5.99 -35.72 -5.15
N GLY A 254 -5.12 -35.33 -6.08
CA GLY A 254 -5.43 -34.31 -7.09
C GLY A 254 -6.64 -34.68 -7.94
N THR A 255 -6.66 -35.92 -8.44
CA THR A 255 -7.80 -36.45 -9.22
C THR A 255 -9.07 -36.53 -8.38
N GLN A 256 -8.99 -37.05 -7.16
CA GLN A 256 -10.13 -37.13 -6.23
C GLN A 256 -10.72 -35.76 -5.89
N LEU A 257 -9.87 -34.74 -5.69
CA LEU A 257 -10.34 -33.36 -5.47
C LEU A 257 -11.05 -32.79 -6.69
N LEU A 258 -10.53 -33.01 -7.90
CA LEU A 258 -11.17 -32.57 -9.14
C LEU A 258 -12.51 -33.27 -9.37
N ILE A 259 -12.58 -34.58 -9.09
CA ILE A 259 -13.83 -35.35 -9.11
C ILE A 259 -14.81 -34.79 -8.07
N ALA A 260 -14.38 -34.61 -6.82
CA ALA A 260 -15.24 -34.06 -5.77
C ALA A 260 -15.82 -32.69 -6.12
N VAL A 261 -15.06 -31.82 -6.80
CA VAL A 261 -15.57 -30.55 -7.32
C VAL A 261 -16.77 -30.76 -8.24
N SER A 262 -16.84 -31.82 -9.04
CA SER A 262 -18.00 -32.09 -9.90
C SER A 262 -19.28 -32.39 -9.12
N TYR A 263 -19.18 -32.82 -7.85
CA TYR A 263 -20.32 -33.10 -6.97
C TYR A 263 -20.79 -31.86 -6.18
N VAL A 264 -20.09 -30.74 -6.25
CA VAL A 264 -20.44 -29.54 -5.46
C VAL A 264 -21.59 -28.77 -6.11
N GLY A 265 -22.72 -28.69 -5.40
CA GLY A 265 -23.93 -27.96 -5.80
C GLY A 265 -24.98 -28.82 -6.46
N SER A 266 -26.11 -28.21 -6.83
CA SER A 266 -27.20 -28.94 -7.48
C SER A 266 -26.91 -29.18 -8.97
N VAL A 267 -27.52 -30.24 -9.52
CA VAL A 267 -27.45 -30.61 -10.95
C VAL A 267 -27.90 -29.47 -11.86
N HIS A 268 -28.82 -28.61 -11.42
CA HIS A 268 -29.28 -27.47 -12.23
C HIS A 268 -28.34 -26.26 -12.14
N ARG A 269 -27.69 -26.02 -10.99
CA ARG A 269 -26.75 -24.90 -10.85
C ARG A 269 -25.36 -25.21 -11.41
N ASN A 270 -24.94 -26.48 -11.37
CA ASN A 270 -23.64 -26.93 -11.89
C ASN A 270 -22.43 -26.12 -11.40
N ARG A 271 -22.52 -25.47 -10.23
CA ARG A 271 -21.48 -24.54 -9.76
C ARG A 271 -20.12 -25.21 -9.57
N GLY A 272 -20.13 -26.49 -9.17
CA GLY A 272 -18.93 -27.31 -9.04
C GLY A 272 -18.41 -27.77 -10.39
N ARG A 273 -19.26 -28.43 -11.19
CA ARG A 273 -18.89 -28.94 -12.53
C ARG A 273 -18.26 -27.88 -13.44
N ARG A 274 -18.80 -26.66 -13.46
CA ARG A 274 -18.23 -25.52 -14.20
C ARG A 274 -16.81 -25.13 -13.79
N LEU A 275 -16.36 -25.55 -12.60
CA LEU A 275 -15.04 -25.21 -12.04
C LEU A 275 -14.05 -26.39 -12.05
N VAL A 276 -14.44 -27.58 -12.51
CA VAL A 276 -13.51 -28.72 -12.61
C VAL A 276 -12.32 -28.36 -13.50
N ALA A 277 -12.58 -27.88 -14.71
CA ALA A 277 -11.53 -27.43 -15.62
C ALA A 277 -10.76 -26.20 -15.09
N PHE A 278 -11.41 -25.32 -14.33
CA PHE A 278 -10.76 -24.19 -13.65
C PHE A 278 -9.70 -24.66 -12.65
N PHE A 279 -9.99 -25.64 -11.79
CA PHE A 279 -8.98 -26.18 -10.88
C PHE A 279 -7.95 -27.05 -11.60
N ALA A 280 -8.34 -27.72 -12.69
CA ALA A 280 -7.43 -28.53 -13.50
C ALA A 280 -6.31 -27.69 -14.13
N VAL A 281 -6.58 -26.47 -14.61
CA VAL A 281 -5.53 -25.58 -15.15
C VAL A 281 -4.55 -25.11 -14.06
N LEU A 282 -5.00 -25.01 -12.80
CA LEU A 282 -4.10 -24.75 -11.66
C LEU A 282 -3.21 -25.97 -11.37
N LEU A 283 -3.77 -27.18 -11.40
CA LEU A 283 -3.07 -28.41 -11.05
C LEU A 283 -2.13 -28.93 -12.14
N TYR A 284 -2.49 -28.79 -13.42
CA TYR A 284 -1.76 -29.40 -14.54
C TYR A 284 -0.99 -28.40 -15.41
N ALA A 285 -1.29 -27.11 -15.32
CA ALA A 285 -0.61 -26.04 -16.06
C ALA A 285 -0.04 -24.95 -15.15
N ALA A 286 -0.11 -25.14 -13.83
CA ALA A 286 0.39 -24.22 -12.83
C ALA A 286 -0.19 -22.80 -12.95
N LEU A 287 -1.38 -22.55 -13.52
CA LEU A 287 -1.92 -21.19 -13.65
C LEU A 287 -2.15 -20.55 -12.26
N ARG A 288 -1.98 -19.22 -12.15
CA ARG A 288 -2.52 -18.48 -11.00
C ARG A 288 -4.06 -18.47 -11.11
N PRO A 289 -4.80 -18.42 -9.99
CA PRO A 289 -6.26 -18.27 -10.05
C PRO A 289 -6.69 -17.07 -10.92
N ALA A 290 -5.99 -15.93 -10.82
CA ALA A 290 -6.27 -14.76 -11.65
C ALA A 290 -6.00 -15.00 -13.16
N GLU A 291 -4.96 -15.79 -13.49
CA GLU A 291 -4.65 -16.19 -14.86
C GLU A 291 -5.77 -17.07 -15.43
N ALA A 292 -6.23 -18.05 -14.63
CA ALA A 292 -7.33 -18.92 -15.01
C ALA A 292 -8.65 -18.15 -15.19
N VAL A 293 -9.00 -17.20 -14.31
CA VAL A 293 -10.20 -16.36 -14.45
C VAL A 293 -10.20 -15.55 -15.76
N GLY A 294 -9.02 -15.16 -16.24
CA GLY A 294 -8.86 -14.39 -17.47
C GLY A 294 -8.72 -15.22 -18.75
N LEU A 295 -8.62 -16.55 -18.66
CA LEU A 295 -8.32 -17.43 -19.79
C LEU A 295 -9.46 -17.43 -20.82
N ARG A 296 -9.11 -17.24 -22.10
CA ARG A 296 -10.06 -17.23 -23.22
C ARG A 296 -9.81 -18.38 -24.18
N GLU A 297 -10.84 -18.72 -24.94
CA GLU A 297 -10.80 -19.81 -25.92
C GLU A 297 -9.76 -19.55 -27.01
N VAL A 298 -9.67 -18.30 -27.46
CA VAL A 298 -8.67 -17.85 -28.45
C VAL A 298 -7.21 -18.03 -27.97
N ASP A 299 -7.01 -18.13 -26.65
CA ASP A 299 -5.70 -18.33 -26.05
C ASP A 299 -5.37 -19.84 -25.87
N CYS A 300 -6.26 -20.74 -26.30
CA CYS A 300 -6.15 -22.18 -26.09
C CYS A 300 -5.96 -22.93 -27.42
N HIS A 301 -4.83 -23.59 -27.59
CA HIS A 301 -4.64 -24.61 -28.63
C HIS A 301 -4.93 -26.00 -28.05
N LEU A 302 -6.07 -26.60 -28.44
CA LEU A 302 -6.61 -27.83 -27.87
C LEU A 302 -6.79 -28.93 -28.93
N PRO A 303 -5.70 -29.60 -29.37
CA PRO A 303 -5.79 -30.66 -30.38
C PRO A 303 -6.61 -31.85 -29.88
N GLU A 304 -7.15 -32.66 -30.79
CA GLU A 304 -7.92 -33.86 -30.43
C GLU A 304 -7.07 -34.90 -29.69
N LYS A 305 -5.78 -35.01 -30.05
CA LYS A 305 -4.81 -35.91 -29.44
C LYS A 305 -3.48 -35.18 -29.23
N GLY A 306 -2.79 -35.51 -28.16
CA GLY A 306 -1.46 -34.97 -27.87
C GLY A 306 -1.48 -33.71 -26.99
N TRP A 307 -0.36 -33.00 -26.99
CA TRP A 307 -0.14 -31.83 -26.15
C TRP A 307 -0.79 -30.59 -26.74
N GLY A 308 -1.43 -29.80 -25.90
CA GLY A 308 -1.95 -28.48 -26.25
C GLY A 308 -1.04 -27.36 -25.76
N THR A 309 -1.48 -26.12 -25.96
CA THR A 309 -0.80 -24.94 -25.41
C THR A 309 -1.81 -23.92 -24.92
N LEU A 310 -1.55 -23.32 -23.75
CA LEU A 310 -2.25 -22.13 -23.26
C LEU A 310 -1.34 -20.92 -23.41
N THR A 311 -1.80 -19.88 -24.09
CA THR A 311 -1.07 -18.62 -24.25
C THR A 311 -1.52 -17.63 -23.18
N LEU A 312 -0.78 -17.56 -22.09
CA LEU A 312 -1.16 -16.74 -20.94
C LEU A 312 -0.73 -15.29 -21.16
N ARG A 313 -1.73 -14.41 -21.21
CA ARG A 313 -1.54 -12.96 -21.14
C ARG A 313 -1.51 -12.51 -19.68
N GLU A 314 -0.73 -11.48 -19.36
CA GLU A 314 -0.63 -11.01 -17.98
C GLU A 314 -2.00 -10.52 -17.47
N THR A 315 -2.56 -11.24 -16.49
CA THR A 315 -3.92 -10.98 -15.99
C THR A 315 -3.97 -9.85 -14.98
N ARG A 316 -5.03 -9.04 -15.11
CA ARG A 316 -5.32 -7.84 -14.33
C ARG A 316 -5.81 -8.22 -12.91
N PRO A 317 -5.19 -7.74 -11.83
CA PRO A 317 -5.65 -8.03 -10.48
C PRO A 317 -7.01 -7.38 -10.19
N VAL A 318 -7.91 -8.11 -9.53
CA VAL A 318 -9.20 -7.61 -9.04
C VAL A 318 -8.96 -6.62 -7.91
N SER A 319 -9.50 -5.41 -8.03
CA SER A 319 -9.43 -4.37 -7.00
C SER A 319 -10.84 -3.83 -6.71
N GLY A 320 -11.07 -3.32 -5.50
CA GLY A 320 -12.36 -2.68 -5.21
C GLY A 320 -12.63 -1.50 -6.15
N LYS A 321 -13.89 -1.29 -6.56
CA LYS A 321 -14.30 -0.25 -7.54
C LYS A 321 -13.67 1.12 -7.23
N LYS A 322 -13.65 1.51 -5.95
CA LYS A 322 -13.11 2.76 -5.40
C LYS A 322 -11.61 2.99 -5.64
N TRP A 323 -10.86 1.94 -6.01
CA TRP A 323 -9.40 2.01 -6.21
C TRP A 323 -8.99 2.01 -7.68
N THR A 324 -9.94 1.89 -8.61
CA THR A 324 -9.69 1.82 -10.05
C THR A 324 -9.98 3.17 -10.71
N ASP A 325 -9.24 3.50 -11.77
CA ASP A 325 -9.47 4.74 -12.53
C ASP A 325 -10.81 4.73 -13.29
N SER A 326 -11.37 3.55 -13.56
CA SER A 326 -12.61 3.38 -14.33
C SER A 326 -13.88 3.16 -13.50
N GLY A 327 -13.80 3.17 -12.16
CA GLY A 327 -14.95 2.86 -11.27
C GLY A 327 -15.47 1.42 -11.39
N GLN A 328 -14.78 0.55 -12.11
CA GLN A 328 -15.09 -0.86 -12.32
C GLN A 328 -14.30 -1.73 -11.33
N ARG A 329 -14.67 -2.99 -11.07
CA ARG A 329 -13.85 -3.87 -10.19
C ARG A 329 -12.48 -4.24 -10.78
N HIS A 330 -12.20 -3.83 -12.02
CA HIS A 330 -10.98 -4.14 -12.73
C HIS A 330 -10.26 -2.84 -13.06
N ASP A 331 -8.99 -2.78 -12.66
CA ASP A 331 -8.09 -1.74 -13.14
C ASP A 331 -7.53 -2.14 -14.50
N LYS A 332 -7.52 -1.21 -15.45
CA LYS A 332 -6.87 -1.40 -16.76
C LYS A 332 -5.34 -1.34 -16.62
N ARG A 333 -4.81 -0.71 -15.56
CA ARG A 333 -3.37 -0.62 -15.27
C ARG A 333 -2.90 -1.81 -14.42
N GLY A 334 -2.15 -2.71 -15.04
CA GLY A 334 -1.45 -3.80 -14.34
C GLY A 334 -0.31 -3.29 -13.46
N LEU A 335 0.03 -4.06 -12.41
CA LEU A 335 1.23 -3.81 -11.60
C LEU A 335 2.45 -4.39 -12.34
N LYS A 336 3.45 -3.52 -12.52
CA LYS A 336 4.66 -3.63 -13.36
C LYS A 336 4.42 -3.17 -14.79
N ALA A 337 4.79 -1.92 -15.05
CA ALA A 337 5.35 -1.53 -16.34
C ALA A 337 6.70 -2.26 -16.50
N ARG A 338 6.64 -3.55 -16.82
CA ARG A 338 7.60 -4.19 -17.71
C ARG A 338 6.85 -4.33 -19.02
N GLU A 339 7.55 -4.20 -20.14
CA GLU A 339 6.99 -4.15 -21.50
C GLU A 339 5.74 -5.02 -21.63
N ALA A 340 4.65 -4.36 -22.02
CA ALA A 340 3.33 -4.94 -22.10
C ALA A 340 3.23 -5.88 -23.30
N ASP A 341 4.05 -6.94 -23.40
CA ASP A 341 3.93 -7.91 -24.50
C ASP A 341 4.77 -9.19 -24.36
N THR A 342 4.61 -9.96 -23.28
CA THR A 342 5.12 -11.35 -23.31
C THR A 342 3.98 -12.31 -23.07
N ASP A 343 3.26 -12.60 -24.16
CA ASP A 343 2.43 -13.80 -24.28
C ASP A 343 3.29 -15.01 -23.86
N ARG A 344 2.84 -15.73 -22.83
CA ARG A 344 3.57 -16.90 -22.31
C ARG A 344 2.90 -18.18 -22.81
N PRO A 345 3.47 -18.90 -23.78
CA PRO A 345 2.99 -20.23 -24.14
C PRO A 345 3.36 -21.24 -23.05
N VAL A 346 2.34 -21.89 -22.49
CA VAL A 346 2.44 -22.97 -21.51
C VAL A 346 1.96 -24.26 -22.17
N PRO A 347 2.84 -25.24 -22.42
CA PRO A 347 2.41 -26.53 -22.96
C PRO A 347 1.57 -27.27 -21.90
N ILE A 348 0.45 -27.83 -22.33
CA ILE A 348 -0.50 -28.54 -21.45
C ILE A 348 -0.63 -30.01 -21.84
N PRO A 349 -0.69 -30.92 -20.85
CA PRO A 349 -0.72 -32.35 -21.12
C PRO A 349 -2.04 -32.78 -21.77
N PRO A 350 -2.08 -33.91 -22.50
CA PRO A 350 -3.28 -34.42 -23.17
C PRO A 350 -4.50 -34.56 -22.25
N LEU A 351 -4.28 -34.93 -20.97
CA LEU A 351 -5.35 -34.99 -19.97
C LEU A 351 -6.04 -33.63 -19.77
N LEU A 352 -5.26 -32.55 -19.62
CA LEU A 352 -5.83 -31.21 -19.44
C LEU A 352 -6.51 -30.72 -20.72
N VAL A 353 -5.97 -31.07 -21.90
CA VAL A 353 -6.62 -30.77 -23.18
C VAL A 353 -8.01 -31.41 -23.24
N ALA A 354 -8.13 -32.70 -22.91
CA ALA A 354 -9.41 -33.39 -22.87
C ALA A 354 -10.40 -32.75 -21.89
N MET A 355 -9.94 -32.37 -20.69
CA MET A 355 -10.78 -31.69 -19.69
C MET A 355 -11.27 -30.32 -20.17
N LEU A 356 -10.43 -29.54 -20.87
CA LEU A 356 -10.82 -28.24 -21.40
C LEU A 356 -11.79 -28.38 -22.58
N ARG A 357 -11.59 -29.37 -23.45
CA ARG A 357 -12.53 -29.68 -24.54
C ARG A 357 -13.90 -30.08 -24.01
N ALA A 358 -13.94 -30.99 -23.03
CA ALA A 358 -15.19 -31.40 -22.38
C ALA A 358 -15.91 -30.21 -21.69
N HIS A 359 -15.15 -29.31 -21.05
CA HIS A 359 -15.71 -28.09 -20.47
C HIS A 359 -16.33 -27.16 -21.52
N LEU A 360 -15.65 -26.96 -22.66
CA LEU A 360 -16.16 -26.13 -23.75
C LEU A 360 -17.41 -26.73 -24.39
N GLU A 361 -17.42 -28.05 -24.59
CA GLU A 361 -18.58 -28.77 -25.12
C GLU A 361 -19.80 -28.66 -24.19
N GLU A 362 -19.60 -28.79 -22.88
CA GLU A 362 -20.72 -28.77 -21.92
C GLU A 362 -21.21 -27.35 -21.60
N PHE A 363 -20.29 -26.39 -21.40
CA PHE A 363 -20.62 -25.08 -20.83
C PHE A 363 -20.45 -23.91 -21.78
N GLY A 364 -19.77 -24.10 -22.92
CA GLY A 364 -19.38 -23.03 -23.82
C GLY A 364 -18.47 -21.99 -23.15
N THR A 365 -18.51 -20.77 -23.68
CA THR A 365 -17.75 -19.62 -23.18
C THR A 365 -18.67 -18.48 -22.75
N ALA A 366 -18.11 -17.54 -22.00
CA ALA A 366 -18.76 -16.25 -21.76
C ALA A 366 -18.87 -15.45 -23.06
N LYS A 367 -19.74 -14.43 -23.10
CA LYS A 367 -19.90 -13.54 -24.27
C LYS A 367 -18.60 -12.89 -24.75
N ASP A 368 -17.63 -12.72 -23.85
CA ASP A 368 -16.31 -12.15 -24.14
C ASP A 368 -15.22 -13.21 -24.40
N GLY A 369 -15.61 -14.48 -24.59
CA GLY A 369 -14.73 -15.60 -24.93
C GLY A 369 -14.01 -16.24 -23.74
N ARG A 370 -14.27 -15.82 -22.50
CA ARG A 370 -13.68 -16.44 -21.30
C ARG A 370 -14.21 -17.85 -21.06
N LEU A 371 -13.32 -18.75 -20.65
CA LEU A 371 -13.68 -20.14 -20.35
C LEU A 371 -14.51 -20.27 -19.07
N PHE A 372 -14.22 -19.46 -18.06
CA PHE A 372 -14.77 -19.63 -16.71
C PHE A 372 -15.55 -18.39 -16.23
N PRO A 373 -16.77 -18.14 -16.76
CA PRO A 373 -17.67 -17.17 -16.18
C PRO A 373 -18.28 -17.68 -14.86
N ASN A 374 -18.82 -16.76 -14.06
CA ASN A 374 -19.73 -17.12 -12.98
C ASN A 374 -21.12 -17.53 -13.53
N GLU A 375 -22.03 -17.94 -12.65
CA GLU A 375 -23.39 -18.40 -13.02
C GLU A 375 -24.20 -17.39 -13.85
N ARG A 376 -23.86 -16.09 -13.79
CA ARG A 376 -24.52 -15.01 -14.54
C ARG A 376 -23.82 -14.64 -15.85
N GLY A 377 -22.72 -15.30 -16.20
CA GLY A 377 -21.90 -14.94 -17.36
C GLY A 377 -20.82 -13.88 -17.07
N ASP A 378 -20.78 -13.36 -15.85
CA ASP A 378 -19.84 -12.33 -15.41
C ASP A 378 -18.51 -12.94 -14.93
N VAL A 379 -17.58 -12.10 -14.48
CA VAL A 379 -16.27 -12.52 -13.95
C VAL A 379 -16.43 -13.46 -12.75
N LEU A 380 -15.67 -14.56 -12.74
CA LEU A 380 -15.59 -15.48 -11.62
C LEU A 380 -14.91 -14.83 -10.41
N GLY A 381 -15.66 -14.72 -9.30
CA GLY A 381 -15.19 -14.14 -8.05
C GLY A 381 -14.30 -15.08 -7.24
N THR A 382 -13.37 -14.51 -6.45
CA THR A 382 -12.50 -15.28 -5.55
C THR A 382 -13.26 -16.07 -4.49
N SER A 383 -14.29 -15.45 -3.89
CA SER A 383 -15.16 -16.12 -2.93
C SER A 383 -15.92 -17.30 -3.56
N SER A 384 -16.28 -17.19 -4.84
CA SER A 384 -17.04 -18.22 -5.56
C SER A 384 -16.26 -19.51 -5.70
N TYR A 385 -15.05 -19.47 -6.29
CA TYR A 385 -14.23 -20.67 -6.42
C TYR A 385 -13.68 -21.15 -5.08
N TRP A 386 -13.39 -20.25 -4.13
CA TRP A 386 -12.94 -20.65 -2.79
C TRP A 386 -14.00 -21.49 -2.08
N ARG A 387 -15.27 -21.09 -2.18
CA ARG A 387 -16.38 -21.80 -1.54
C ARG A 387 -16.57 -23.19 -2.13
N VAL A 388 -16.56 -23.31 -3.46
CA VAL A 388 -16.62 -24.61 -4.13
C VAL A 388 -15.46 -25.51 -3.71
N TRP A 389 -14.25 -24.95 -3.61
CA TRP A 389 -13.08 -25.71 -3.17
C TRP A 389 -13.21 -26.23 -1.74
N GLN A 390 -13.62 -25.39 -0.78
CA GLN A 390 -13.78 -25.85 0.60
C GLN A 390 -14.86 -26.91 0.75
N GLU A 391 -15.94 -26.83 -0.04
CA GLU A 391 -17.00 -27.84 -0.03
C GLU A 391 -16.57 -29.16 -0.70
N ALA A 392 -15.67 -29.10 -1.69
CA ALA A 392 -15.12 -30.31 -2.33
C ALA A 392 -14.15 -31.09 -1.42
N ARG A 393 -13.39 -30.40 -0.56
CA ARG A 393 -12.40 -31.03 0.33
C ARG A 393 -12.99 -32.17 1.20
N PRO A 394 -14.09 -31.99 1.95
CA PRO A 394 -14.67 -33.06 2.76
C PRO A 394 -15.31 -34.18 1.94
N ILE A 395 -15.58 -33.97 0.65
CA ILE A 395 -16.04 -35.03 -0.26
C ILE A 395 -14.84 -35.88 -0.73
N ALA A 396 -13.69 -35.25 -0.98
CA ALA A 396 -12.52 -35.91 -1.54
C ALA A 396 -11.57 -36.54 -0.50
N LEU A 397 -11.54 -35.99 0.71
CA LEU A 397 -10.49 -36.27 1.70
C LEU A 397 -11.10 -36.80 3.01
N PRO A 398 -10.40 -37.72 3.71
CA PRO A 398 -10.81 -38.14 5.03
C PRO A 398 -10.67 -37.00 6.06
N PRO A 399 -11.39 -37.06 7.20
CA PRO A 399 -11.47 -35.96 8.17
C PRO A 399 -10.11 -35.44 8.67
N ASP A 400 -9.13 -36.33 8.91
CA ASP A 400 -7.78 -35.95 9.34
C ASP A 400 -7.06 -35.09 8.29
N LYS A 401 -7.25 -35.40 7.00
CA LYS A 401 -6.66 -34.64 5.89
C LYS A 401 -7.41 -33.33 5.63
N VAL A 402 -8.72 -33.29 5.84
CA VAL A 402 -9.51 -32.04 5.79
C VAL A 402 -9.05 -31.04 6.84
N ALA A 403 -8.78 -31.51 8.07
CA ALA A 403 -8.25 -30.70 9.17
C ALA A 403 -6.79 -30.27 8.96
N SER A 404 -6.06 -30.99 8.10
CA SER A 404 -4.66 -30.69 7.76
C SER A 404 -4.51 -29.54 6.75
N PRO A 405 -3.30 -28.98 6.59
CA PRO A 405 -2.99 -28.01 5.53
C PRO A 405 -3.14 -28.53 4.09
N LEU A 406 -3.35 -29.85 3.88
CA LEU A 406 -3.42 -30.48 2.57
C LEU A 406 -4.46 -29.81 1.67
N ALA A 407 -3.98 -29.27 0.53
CA ALA A 407 -4.82 -28.62 -0.47
C ALA A 407 -5.80 -27.61 0.14
N HIS A 408 -5.43 -26.93 1.23
CA HIS A 408 -6.35 -26.04 1.93
C HIS A 408 -6.80 -24.88 1.04
N ARG A 409 -5.91 -24.36 0.19
CA ARG A 409 -6.20 -23.29 -0.75
C ARG A 409 -6.18 -23.83 -2.18
N PRO A 410 -7.01 -23.30 -3.09
CA PRO A 410 -6.88 -23.58 -4.53
C PRO A 410 -5.46 -23.32 -5.07
N TYR A 411 -4.77 -22.31 -4.51
CA TYR A 411 -3.41 -21.96 -4.91
C TYR A 411 -2.39 -23.07 -4.65
N ASP A 412 -2.68 -24.00 -3.74
CA ASP A 412 -1.80 -25.12 -3.41
C ASP A 412 -1.73 -26.15 -4.57
N LEU A 413 -2.71 -26.17 -5.47
CA LEU A 413 -2.66 -26.96 -6.71
C LEU A 413 -1.55 -26.47 -7.66
N ARG A 414 -1.34 -25.15 -7.72
CA ARG A 414 -0.23 -24.58 -8.47
C ARG A 414 1.11 -24.95 -7.86
N HIS A 415 1.21 -24.94 -6.53
CA HIS A 415 2.41 -25.40 -5.83
C HIS A 415 2.70 -26.87 -6.13
N THR A 416 1.67 -27.70 -6.17
CA THR A 416 1.75 -29.11 -6.56
C THR A 416 2.27 -29.26 -7.98
N CYS A 417 1.70 -28.54 -8.95
CA CYS A 417 2.12 -28.59 -10.36
C CYS A 417 3.61 -28.26 -10.53
N ILE A 418 4.05 -27.15 -9.93
CA ILE A 418 5.45 -26.69 -10.02
C ILE A 418 6.39 -27.70 -9.34
N THR A 419 6.01 -28.22 -8.18
CA THR A 419 6.81 -29.22 -7.47
C THR A 419 6.93 -30.50 -8.29
N ASN A 420 5.86 -30.95 -8.94
CA ASN A 420 5.89 -32.13 -9.80
C ASN A 420 6.80 -31.94 -11.02
N TRP A 421 6.81 -30.76 -11.65
CA TRP A 421 7.75 -30.48 -12.74
C TRP A 421 9.20 -30.50 -12.28
N LEU A 422 9.50 -29.91 -11.11
CA LEU A 422 10.83 -29.96 -10.52
C LEU A 422 11.23 -31.40 -10.18
N ASN A 423 10.30 -32.18 -9.61
CA ASN A 423 10.54 -33.59 -9.28
C ASN A 423 10.62 -34.50 -10.51
N ALA A 424 10.08 -34.08 -11.65
CA ALA A 424 10.32 -34.74 -12.94
C ALA A 424 11.68 -34.37 -13.55
N GLY A 425 12.46 -33.49 -12.91
CA GLY A 425 13.77 -33.04 -13.39
C GLY A 425 13.69 -32.00 -14.50
N VAL A 426 12.56 -31.30 -14.66
CA VAL A 426 12.46 -30.18 -15.61
C VAL A 426 13.37 -29.04 -15.14
N PRO A 427 14.20 -28.45 -16.02
CA PRO A 427 15.11 -27.37 -15.62
C PRO A 427 14.39 -26.21 -14.95
N VAL A 428 15.01 -25.63 -13.90
CA VAL A 428 14.43 -24.52 -13.12
C VAL A 428 14.04 -23.33 -14.01
N ALA A 429 14.85 -23.01 -15.02
CA ALA A 429 14.56 -21.94 -15.97
C ALA A 429 13.28 -22.23 -16.79
N GLU A 430 13.06 -23.48 -17.20
CA GLU A 430 11.88 -23.89 -17.95
C GLU A 430 10.62 -23.89 -17.07
N VAL A 431 10.73 -24.38 -15.83
CA VAL A 431 9.67 -24.30 -14.82
C VAL A 431 9.31 -22.83 -14.52
N ALA A 432 10.32 -21.98 -14.35
CA ALA A 432 10.15 -20.55 -14.10
C ALA A 432 9.44 -19.86 -15.27
N ARG A 433 9.88 -20.16 -16.51
CA ARG A 433 9.24 -19.71 -17.75
C ARG A 433 7.77 -20.10 -17.73
N ARG A 434 7.43 -21.39 -17.69
CA ARG A 434 6.03 -21.89 -17.73
C ARG A 434 5.15 -21.31 -16.62
N ALA A 435 5.68 -21.24 -15.40
CA ALA A 435 4.95 -20.71 -14.26
C ALA A 435 4.81 -19.19 -14.29
N GLY A 436 5.63 -18.43 -15.02
CA GLY A 436 5.62 -16.97 -14.96
C GLY A 436 6.22 -16.43 -13.66
N ASN A 437 7.31 -17.03 -13.22
CA ASN A 437 8.11 -16.59 -12.07
C ASN A 437 9.57 -16.40 -12.54
N SER A 438 10.39 -15.70 -11.76
CA SER A 438 11.83 -15.71 -12.01
C SER A 438 12.46 -17.01 -11.48
N PRO A 439 13.58 -17.48 -12.06
CA PRO A 439 14.30 -18.66 -11.57
C PRO A 439 14.64 -18.59 -10.07
N GLU A 440 15.03 -17.41 -9.57
CA GLU A 440 15.37 -17.21 -8.15
C GLU A 440 14.14 -17.38 -7.26
N VAL A 441 12.95 -16.99 -7.73
CA VAL A 441 11.70 -17.21 -7.00
C VAL A 441 11.35 -18.71 -6.96
N ILE A 442 11.58 -19.44 -8.05
CA ILE A 442 11.37 -20.89 -8.07
C ILE A 442 12.34 -21.57 -7.09
N HIS A 443 13.64 -21.31 -7.21
CA HIS A 443 14.64 -21.90 -6.33
C HIS A 443 14.32 -21.63 -4.85
N ARG A 444 14.22 -20.36 -4.46
CA ARG A 444 13.98 -19.97 -3.06
C ARG A 444 12.70 -20.56 -2.47
N ARG A 445 11.64 -20.70 -3.26
CA ARG A 445 10.34 -21.18 -2.75
C ARG A 445 10.22 -22.70 -2.72
N TYR A 446 10.85 -23.40 -3.66
CA TYR A 446 10.63 -24.83 -3.87
C TYR A 446 11.84 -25.70 -3.54
N GLU A 447 12.98 -25.12 -3.16
CA GLU A 447 14.19 -25.88 -2.75
C GLU A 447 13.89 -26.96 -1.71
N GLY A 448 12.99 -26.70 -0.75
CA GLY A 448 12.64 -27.66 0.31
C GLY A 448 11.63 -28.74 -0.12
N CYS A 449 11.21 -28.78 -1.38
CA CYS A 449 10.25 -29.76 -1.92
C CYS A 449 10.87 -30.72 -2.95
N ILE A 450 12.17 -30.56 -3.23
CA ILE A 450 12.94 -31.40 -4.14
C ILE A 450 13.60 -32.50 -3.29
N ASP A 451 13.04 -33.70 -3.32
CA ASP A 451 13.47 -34.84 -2.51
C ASP A 451 13.89 -36.02 -3.39
N GLY A 452 14.87 -36.81 -2.95
CA GLY A 452 15.19 -38.11 -3.55
C GLY A 452 15.89 -38.05 -4.91
N HIS A 453 16.45 -36.89 -5.27
CA HIS A 453 17.11 -36.70 -6.57
C HIS A 453 18.57 -37.11 -6.59
N GLU A 454 19.20 -37.44 -5.46
CA GLU A 454 20.63 -37.76 -5.45
C GLU A 454 20.94 -38.99 -6.31
N GLU A 455 20.30 -40.14 -6.05
CA GLU A 455 20.48 -41.34 -6.87
C GLU A 455 20.02 -41.18 -8.32
N LEU A 456 18.89 -40.49 -8.55
CA LEU A 456 18.38 -40.20 -9.89
C LEU A 456 19.32 -39.27 -10.68
N ASN A 457 19.91 -38.28 -10.01
CA ASN A 457 20.86 -37.36 -10.61
C ASN A 457 22.21 -38.04 -10.84
N ASN A 458 22.67 -38.88 -9.91
CA ASN A 458 23.87 -39.69 -10.09
C ASN A 458 23.71 -40.60 -11.32
N LYS A 459 22.57 -41.29 -11.47
CA LYS A 459 22.27 -42.08 -12.69
C LYS A 459 22.26 -41.24 -13.97
N LYS A 460 21.74 -40.00 -13.92
CA LYS A 460 21.77 -39.08 -15.07
C LYS A 460 23.21 -38.64 -15.39
N ILE A 461 24.03 -38.36 -14.38
CA ILE A 461 25.43 -37.98 -14.51
C ILE A 461 26.24 -39.16 -15.07
N GLU A 462 26.09 -40.36 -14.50
CA GLU A 462 26.73 -41.59 -14.99
C GLU A 462 26.41 -41.84 -16.46
N LYS A 463 25.13 -41.72 -16.84
CA LYS A 463 24.71 -41.85 -18.23
C LYS A 463 25.33 -40.77 -19.14
N ALA A 464 25.39 -39.52 -18.69
CA ALA A 464 25.93 -38.41 -19.48
C ALA A 464 27.45 -38.47 -19.62
N MET A 465 28.15 -38.96 -18.59
CA MET A 465 29.60 -39.06 -18.54
C MET A 465 30.14 -40.40 -19.06
N GLY A 466 29.24 -41.35 -19.40
CA GLY A 466 29.62 -42.68 -19.87
C GLY A 466 30.24 -43.55 -18.78
N TRP A 467 29.92 -43.32 -17.50
CA TRP A 467 30.42 -44.11 -16.36
C TRP A 467 29.61 -45.39 -16.11
N GLN A 468 28.75 -45.77 -17.06
CA GLN A 468 28.03 -47.04 -16.98
C GLN A 468 29.06 -48.16 -17.11
N THR A 469 29.23 -48.94 -16.05
CA THR A 469 29.99 -50.19 -16.11
C THR A 469 29.38 -51.06 -17.20
N SER A 470 30.19 -51.38 -18.21
CA SER A 470 29.82 -52.33 -19.25
C SER A 470 29.82 -53.71 -18.61
N ASP A 471 28.62 -54.24 -18.35
CA ASP A 471 28.41 -55.66 -18.06
C ASP A 471 27.95 -56.38 -19.33
#